data_AF-A0A0K8MFF4-F1
#
_entry.id   AF-A0A0K8MFF4-F1
#
_cell.length_a   1.000
_cell.length_b   1.000
_cell.length_c   1.000
_cell.angle_alpha   90.00
_cell.angle_beta   90.00
_cell.angle_gamma   90.00
#
_symmetry.space_group_name_H-M   'P 1'
#
loop_
_entity.id
_entity.type
_entity.pdbx_description
1 polymer ?
#
loop_
_entity_poly.entity_id
_entity_poly.type
_entity_poly.pdbx_seq_one_letter_code
_entity_poly.pdbx_strand_id
1 'polypeptide(L)'
;MSHFKYIIALCYAFAFPGFAGAVDINAGPIWNQSDAQTKCPGVCSSKGYSWNGNWTTTDPGKMSVCGCEGATDVNAGPIWNNADAKTKCPGVCEEKGMQWNGQWTTTVQGEMSVCGCLPKSNQGA
;
A
#
# COMPACT_ATOMS: atom_id res chain seq x y z
N MET A 1 56.29 -5.59 -20.98
CA MET A 1 56.36 -5.19 -19.56
C MET A 1 54.96 -5.29 -19.00
N SER A 2 54.79 -6.24 -18.07
CA SER A 2 53.57 -6.56 -17.35
C SER A 2 53.14 -5.45 -16.39
N HIS A 3 51.87 -5.55 -15.96
CA HIS A 3 51.20 -4.85 -14.85
C HIS A 3 50.60 -3.47 -15.24
N PHE A 4 49.35 -3.13 -14.93
CA PHE A 4 48.77 -3.13 -13.59
C PHE A 4 47.23 -2.87 -13.64
N LYS A 5 46.48 -3.85 -13.12
CA LYS A 5 45.31 -3.70 -12.22
C LYS A 5 43.90 -3.36 -12.74
N TYR A 6 43.05 -4.38 -12.66
CA TYR A 6 41.73 -4.41 -12.01
C TYR A 6 40.89 -3.13 -12.09
N ILE A 7 40.18 -2.96 -13.21
CA ILE A 7 38.97 -2.14 -13.22
C ILE A 7 37.90 -2.96 -12.49
N ILE A 8 37.69 -2.61 -11.24
CA ILE A 8 36.56 -3.09 -10.43
C ILE A 8 35.30 -2.67 -11.18
N ALA A 9 34.63 -3.64 -11.79
CA ALA A 9 33.28 -3.47 -12.30
C ALA A 9 32.38 -3.23 -11.09
N LEU A 10 32.19 -1.95 -10.75
CA LEU A 10 31.13 -1.49 -9.88
C LEU A 10 29.80 -1.86 -10.54
N CYS A 11 29.27 -3.02 -10.16
CA CYS A 11 27.87 -3.38 -10.41
C CYS A 11 26.99 -2.38 -9.65
N TYR A 12 26.71 -1.23 -10.27
CA TYR A 12 25.61 -0.38 -9.86
C TYR A 12 24.33 -1.17 -10.11
N ALA A 13 23.87 -1.88 -9.09
CA ALA A 13 22.52 -2.38 -9.04
C ALA A 13 21.61 -1.15 -9.04
N PHE A 14 21.14 -0.74 -10.22
CA PHE A 14 19.96 0.10 -10.33
C PHE A 14 18.81 -0.73 -9.79
N ALA A 15 18.55 -0.58 -8.49
CA ALA A 15 17.30 -0.99 -7.90
C ALA A 15 16.22 -0.18 -8.60
N PHE A 16 15.58 -0.77 -9.59
CA PHE A 16 14.33 -0.25 -10.11
C PHE A 16 13.36 -0.24 -8.93
N PRO A 17 12.85 0.92 -8.48
CA PRO A 17 11.79 0.92 -7.49
C PRO A 17 10.65 0.12 -8.12
N GLY A 18 10.32 -1.02 -7.52
CA GLY A 18 9.17 -1.79 -7.93
C GLY A 18 7.97 -0.85 -7.88
N PHE A 19 7.21 -0.78 -8.98
CA PHE A 19 5.90 -0.14 -8.98
C PHE A 19 5.01 -0.94 -8.03
N ALA A 20 5.04 -0.62 -6.74
CA ALA A 20 3.96 -0.93 -5.82
C ALA A 20 2.70 -0.27 -6.38
N GLY A 21 1.54 -0.93 -6.27
CA GLY A 21 0.25 -0.52 -6.85
C GLY A 21 -0.35 0.75 -6.22
N ALA A 22 0.47 1.78 -6.05
CA ALA A 22 0.10 3.09 -5.57
C ALA A 22 -0.24 4.01 -6.75
N VAL A 23 -1.25 4.85 -6.55
CA VAL A 23 -1.70 5.88 -7.48
C VAL A 23 -1.72 7.22 -6.76
N ASP A 24 -1.36 8.28 -7.47
CA ASP A 24 -1.43 9.64 -6.95
C ASP A 24 -2.81 10.25 -7.23
N ILE A 25 -3.51 10.65 -6.16
CA ILE A 25 -4.84 11.25 -6.26
C ILE A 25 -4.79 12.72 -5.81
N ASN A 26 -5.34 13.61 -6.64
CA ASN A 26 -5.42 15.04 -6.37
C ASN A 26 -6.16 15.32 -5.05
N ALA A 27 -5.55 16.15 -4.20
CA ALA A 27 -6.04 16.45 -2.85
C ALA A 27 -6.28 17.95 -2.59
N GLY A 28 -6.07 18.82 -3.59
CA GLY A 28 -5.99 20.26 -3.36
C GLY A 28 -4.66 20.66 -2.69
N PRO A 29 -4.54 21.88 -2.15
CA PRO A 29 -3.31 22.30 -1.49
C PRO A 29 -3.11 21.52 -0.18
N ILE A 30 -1.90 20.98 0.01
CA ILE A 30 -1.43 20.41 1.28
C ILE A 30 -0.25 21.25 1.77
N TRP A 31 -0.32 21.72 3.02
CA TRP A 31 0.68 22.66 3.56
C TRP A 31 1.82 21.98 4.31
N ASN A 32 1.58 20.82 4.91
CA ASN A 32 2.55 20.09 5.71
C ASN A 32 2.06 18.64 5.94
N GLN A 33 2.89 17.85 6.62
CA GLN A 33 2.57 16.45 6.93
C GLN A 33 1.29 16.27 7.75
N SER A 34 0.99 17.18 8.68
CA SER A 34 -0.21 17.09 9.52
C SER A 34 -1.50 17.34 8.71
N ASP A 35 -1.44 18.28 7.77
CA ASP A 35 -2.51 18.52 6.81
C ASP A 35 -2.72 17.31 5.88
N ALA A 36 -1.62 16.68 5.43
CA ALA A 36 -1.68 15.44 4.66
C ALA A 36 -2.33 14.29 5.44
N GLN A 37 -1.95 14.10 6.71
CA GLN A 37 -2.54 13.09 7.61
C GLN A 37 -4.04 13.28 7.79
N THR A 38 -4.53 14.52 7.71
CA THR A 38 -5.95 14.84 7.83
C THR A 38 -6.70 14.62 6.51
N LYS A 39 -6.12 15.04 5.38
CA LYS A 39 -6.80 15.01 4.07
C LYS A 39 -6.67 13.68 3.34
N CYS A 40 -5.45 13.13 3.28
CA CYS A 40 -5.14 12.01 2.39
C CYS A 40 -5.90 10.71 2.71
N PRO A 41 -6.14 10.33 3.98
CA PRO A 41 -6.98 9.16 4.27
C PRO A 41 -8.39 9.28 3.67
N GLY A 42 -9.01 10.46 3.72
CA GLY A 42 -10.31 10.72 3.11
C GLY A 42 -10.27 10.69 1.59
N VAL A 43 -9.24 11.31 0.99
CA VAL A 43 -9.03 11.31 -0.47
C VAL A 43 -8.90 9.88 -1.01
N CYS A 44 -8.05 9.06 -0.41
CA CYS A 44 -7.85 7.67 -0.85
C CYS A 44 -9.08 6.79 -0.60
N SER A 45 -9.67 6.85 0.60
CA SER A 45 -10.81 5.98 0.97
C SER A 45 -12.06 6.26 0.14
N SER A 46 -12.26 7.51 -0.32
CA SER A 46 -13.35 7.86 -1.25
C SER A 46 -13.31 7.11 -2.58
N LYS A 47 -12.15 6.52 -2.91
CA LYS A 47 -11.88 5.74 -4.12
C LYS A 47 -11.59 4.26 -3.84
N GLY A 48 -11.76 3.81 -2.59
CA GLY A 48 -11.49 2.41 -2.20
C GLY A 48 -10.02 2.08 -1.94
N TYR A 49 -9.16 3.09 -1.82
CA TYR A 49 -7.74 2.94 -1.52
C TYR A 49 -7.42 3.30 -0.06
N SER A 50 -6.23 2.96 0.40
CA SER A 50 -5.66 3.46 1.66
C SER A 50 -4.51 4.40 1.39
N TRP A 51 -4.37 5.45 2.20
CA TRP A 51 -3.22 6.35 2.11
C TRP A 51 -1.95 5.63 2.56
N ASN A 52 -0.93 5.60 1.72
CA ASN A 52 0.34 4.91 2.01
C ASN A 52 1.33 5.78 2.83
N GLY A 53 0.90 6.97 3.25
CA GLY A 53 1.72 7.92 4.01
C GLY A 53 2.47 8.95 3.15
N ASN A 54 2.50 8.77 1.83
CA ASN A 54 3.18 9.68 0.91
C ASN A 54 2.23 10.75 0.37
N TRP A 55 2.74 11.95 0.18
CA TRP A 55 2.08 13.03 -0.53
C TRP A 55 3.14 13.88 -1.22
N THR A 56 2.75 14.64 -2.23
CA THR A 56 3.68 15.52 -2.95
C THR A 56 2.95 16.75 -3.46
N THR A 57 3.55 17.92 -3.29
CA THR A 57 3.07 19.16 -3.90
C THR A 57 3.47 19.18 -5.37
N THR A 58 2.47 19.25 -6.25
CA THR A 58 2.66 19.30 -7.71
C THR A 58 2.58 20.71 -8.26
N ASP A 59 1.83 21.61 -7.59
CA ASP A 59 1.78 23.05 -7.89
C ASP A 59 1.75 23.85 -6.57
N PRO A 60 2.84 24.56 -6.22
CA PRO A 60 2.95 25.31 -4.96
C PRO A 60 1.76 26.22 -4.68
N GLY A 61 1.14 26.05 -3.51
CA GLY A 61 -0.01 26.83 -3.05
C GLY A 61 -1.33 26.50 -3.73
N LYS A 62 -1.36 25.53 -4.65
CA LYS A 62 -2.58 25.17 -5.40
C LYS A 62 -2.91 23.69 -5.31
N MET A 63 -1.95 22.80 -5.56
CA MET A 63 -2.22 21.37 -5.72
C MET A 63 -1.13 20.49 -5.14
N SER A 64 -1.59 19.45 -4.45
CA SER A 64 -0.82 18.32 -3.98
C SER A 64 -1.59 17.03 -4.30
N VAL A 65 -0.86 15.93 -4.35
CA VAL A 65 -1.40 14.58 -4.52
C VAL A 65 -1.14 13.73 -3.29
N CYS A 66 -2.04 12.80 -3.02
CA CYS A 66 -1.89 11.76 -2.00
C CYS A 66 -1.54 10.44 -2.67
N GLY A 67 -0.51 9.75 -2.17
CA GLY A 67 -0.18 8.39 -2.58
C GLY A 67 -1.17 7.39 -2.00
N CYS A 68 -2.01 6.81 -2.84
CA CYS A 68 -3.08 5.91 -2.45
C CYS A 68 -2.79 4.50 -2.98
N GLU A 69 -2.87 3.48 -2.13
CA GLU A 69 -2.54 2.11 -2.49
C GLU A 69 -3.76 1.18 -2.31
N GLY A 70 -3.88 0.23 -3.25
CA GLY A 70 -5.00 -0.70 -3.34
C GLY A 70 -4.91 -1.84 -2.36
N ALA A 71 -6.00 -2.61 -2.27
CA ALA A 71 -6.00 -3.83 -1.49
C ALA A 71 -5.17 -4.91 -2.21
N THR A 72 -4.42 -5.67 -1.42
CA THR A 72 -3.76 -6.91 -1.85
C THR A 72 -4.56 -8.09 -1.32
N ASP A 73 -4.86 -9.04 -2.20
CA ASP A 73 -5.51 -10.28 -1.79
C ASP A 73 -4.48 -11.22 -1.14
N VAL A 74 -4.74 -11.59 0.12
CA VAL A 74 -3.89 -12.49 0.91
C VAL A 74 -4.64 -13.78 1.18
N ASN A 75 -4.00 -14.92 0.87
CA ASN A 75 -4.57 -16.25 1.12
C ASN A 75 -4.91 -16.43 2.61
N ALA A 76 -6.13 -16.90 2.87
CA ALA A 76 -6.68 -17.07 4.21
C ALA A 76 -7.11 -18.52 4.52
N GLY A 77 -6.88 -19.46 3.59
CA GLY A 77 -7.49 -20.78 3.65
C GLY A 77 -9.01 -20.71 3.42
N PRO A 78 -9.78 -21.75 3.77
CA PRO A 78 -11.22 -21.75 3.54
C PRO A 78 -11.92 -20.74 4.46
N ILE A 79 -12.79 -19.90 3.90
CA ILE A 79 -13.72 -19.04 4.63
C ILE A 79 -15.16 -19.48 4.32
N TRP A 80 -15.93 -19.78 5.36
CA TRP A 80 -17.27 -20.37 5.20
C TRP A 80 -18.38 -19.34 5.06
N ASN A 81 -18.21 -18.16 5.66
CA ASN A 81 -19.20 -17.08 5.67
C ASN A 81 -18.57 -15.76 6.16
N ASN A 82 -19.37 -14.69 6.15
CA ASN A 82 -18.93 -13.36 6.59
C ASN A 82 -18.47 -13.29 8.06
N ALA A 83 -19.02 -14.12 8.97
CA ALA A 83 -18.60 -14.12 10.37
C ALA A 83 -17.23 -14.78 10.55
N ASP A 84 -16.97 -15.85 9.79
CA ASP A 84 -15.66 -16.49 9.71
C ASP A 84 -14.62 -15.53 9.12
N ALA A 85 -14.95 -14.80 8.05
CA ALA A 85 -14.09 -13.76 7.47
C ALA A 85 -13.72 -12.68 8.49
N LYS A 86 -14.70 -12.17 9.24
CA LYS A 86 -14.49 -11.17 10.30
C LYS A 86 -13.55 -11.65 11.41
N THR A 87 -13.45 -12.95 11.61
CA THR A 87 -12.58 -13.56 12.63
C THR A 87 -11.18 -13.81 12.07
N LYS A 88 -11.05 -14.32 10.84
CA LYS A 88 -9.77 -14.69 10.23
C LYS A 88 -9.02 -13.53 9.60
N CYS A 89 -9.70 -12.73 8.79
CA CYS A 89 -9.06 -11.75 7.92
C CYS A 89 -8.27 -10.65 8.65
N PRO A 90 -8.69 -10.14 9.82
CA PRO A 90 -7.85 -9.20 10.57
C PRO A 90 -6.46 -9.75 10.87
N GLY A 91 -6.37 -10.99 11.38
CA GLY A 91 -5.10 -11.65 11.68
C GLY A 91 -4.27 -11.92 10.42
N VAL A 92 -4.90 -12.45 9.37
CA VAL A 92 -4.23 -12.71 8.07
C VAL A 92 -3.59 -11.45 7.49
N CYS A 93 -4.30 -10.31 7.54
CA CYS A 93 -3.74 -9.04 7.08
C CYS A 93 -2.67 -8.49 8.04
N GLU A 94 -2.86 -8.66 9.35
CA GLU A 94 -1.90 -8.18 10.35
C GLU A 94 -0.55 -8.88 10.26
N GLU A 95 -0.51 -10.17 9.93
CA GLU A 95 0.72 -10.92 9.63
C GLU A 95 1.52 -10.30 8.47
N LYS A 96 0.88 -9.55 7.59
CA LYS A 96 1.51 -8.79 6.49
C LYS A 96 1.76 -7.32 6.83
N GLY A 97 1.54 -6.91 8.07
CA GLY A 97 1.61 -5.50 8.47
C GLY A 97 0.46 -4.64 7.94
N MET A 98 -0.56 -5.24 7.33
CA MET A 98 -1.70 -4.58 6.71
C MET A 98 -2.94 -4.57 7.63
N GLN A 99 -4.03 -4.00 7.15
CA GLN A 99 -5.35 -4.02 7.78
C GLN A 99 -6.39 -4.61 6.82
N TRP A 100 -7.33 -5.39 7.35
CA TRP A 100 -8.41 -5.92 6.54
C TRP A 100 -9.38 -4.81 6.13
N ASN A 101 -9.71 -4.75 4.84
CA ASN A 101 -10.63 -3.74 4.28
C ASN A 101 -12.11 -4.15 4.36
N GLY A 102 -12.42 -5.27 5.02
CA GLY A 102 -13.76 -5.83 5.11
C GLY A 102 -14.16 -6.73 3.93
N GLN A 103 -13.33 -6.84 2.90
CA GLN A 103 -13.59 -7.65 1.71
C GLN A 103 -12.89 -9.01 1.80
N TRP A 104 -13.56 -10.04 1.32
CA TRP A 104 -12.99 -11.38 1.18
C TRP A 104 -13.69 -12.07 0.01
N THR A 105 -13.01 -13.03 -0.61
CA THR A 105 -13.55 -13.78 -1.75
C THR A 105 -13.12 -15.24 -1.67
N THR A 106 -14.03 -16.18 -1.90
CA THR A 106 -13.68 -17.59 -2.12
C THR A 106 -13.15 -17.77 -3.53
N THR A 107 -11.91 -18.23 -3.63
CA THR A 107 -11.25 -18.49 -4.93
C THR A 107 -11.36 -19.95 -5.34
N VAL A 108 -11.40 -20.87 -4.37
CA VAL A 108 -11.65 -22.31 -4.57
C VAL A 108 -12.67 -22.78 -3.53
N GLN A 109 -13.82 -23.24 -4.00
CA GLN A 109 -14.94 -23.65 -3.13
C GLN A 109 -14.51 -24.73 -2.14
N GLY A 110 -14.65 -24.45 -0.84
CA GLY A 110 -14.33 -25.39 0.24
C GLY A 110 -12.84 -25.51 0.59
N GLU A 111 -11.95 -24.83 -0.14
CA GLU A 111 -10.49 -24.98 0.04
C GLU A 111 -9.78 -23.65 0.29
N MET A 112 -10.10 -22.60 -0.48
CA MET A 112 -9.32 -21.36 -0.46
C MET A 112 -10.19 -20.12 -0.64
N SER A 113 -9.92 -19.14 0.21
CA SER A 113 -10.41 -17.79 0.13
C SER A 113 -9.25 -16.81 0.35
N VAL A 114 -9.45 -15.58 -0.08
CA VAL A 114 -8.52 -14.46 0.12
C VAL A 114 -9.17 -13.35 0.92
N CYS A 115 -8.37 -12.63 1.70
CA CYS A 115 -8.76 -11.42 2.41
C CYS A 115 -8.17 -10.20 1.69
N GLY A 116 -8.98 -9.17 1.48
CA GLY A 116 -8.52 -7.89 0.94
C GLY A 116 -7.78 -7.08 2.01
N CYS A 117 -6.47 -6.95 1.88
CA CYS A 117 -5.62 -6.27 2.86
C CYS A 117 -5.10 -4.94 2.32
N LEU A 118 -5.35 -3.85 3.03
CA LEU A 118 -4.86 -2.51 2.71
C LEU A 118 -3.66 -2.15 3.59
N PRO A 119 -2.73 -1.30 3.11
CA PRO A 119 -1.76 -0.68 3.99
C PRO A 119 -2.46 0.00 5.17
N LYS A 120 -1.87 -0.13 6.36
CA LYS A 120 -2.29 0.67 7.51
C LYS A 120 -2.07 2.13 7.13
N SER A 121 -3.16 2.89 7.03
CA SER A 121 -3.03 4.34 6.88
C SER A 121 -2.26 4.82 8.10
N ASN A 122 -1.09 5.45 7.89
CA ASN A 122 -0.22 5.95 8.96
C ASN A 122 -0.92 7.10 9.70
N GLN A 123 -1.90 6.76 10.54
CA GLN A 123 -2.60 7.61 11.48
C GLN A 123 -1.77 7.65 12.77
N GLY A 124 -0.60 8.31 12.72
CA GLY A 124 0.18 8.67 13.91
C GLY A 124 1.37 7.76 14.24
N ALA A 125 2.56 8.32 14.07
CA ALA A 125 3.65 8.23 15.03
C ALA A 125 4.04 9.67 15.38
#